data_AF-A0A1G7Y3C8-F1
#
_entry.id   AF-A0A1G7Y3C8-F1
#
_cell.length_a   1.000
_cell.length_b   1.000
_cell.length_c   1.000
_cell.angle_alpha   90.00
_cell.angle_beta   90.00
_cell.angle_gamma   90.00
#
_symmetry.space_group_name_H-M   'P 1'
#
loop_
_entity.id
_entity.type
_entity.pdbx_description
1 polymer ?
#
loop_
_entity_poly.entity_id
_entity_poly.type
_entity_poly.pdbx_seq_one_letter_code
_entity_poly.pdbx_strand_id
1 'polypeptide(L)'
;MLKALCLHIALIIFTAGYLLGQQPAFKGGQQAFNNFLKTKIIYPEYSRQNCISGTINVSFMVDKDGVVHDAKVQDGPGIDLDDEALRVIKLTSGQWVVPAGYNLKTNIVQPIRFDPDPARCGPASIRDMQSAIASYKAQQELENAVTNYYSNKYKGKADTTKEAIIINLKKQLGYDDDFINDVLSQAGEKFKQGDKEGACHDWNFIRNIGSDKADNFIKKYCAH
;
A
#
# COMPACT_ATOMS: atom_id res chain seq x y z
N MET A 1 53.42 -10.72 -39.95
CA MET A 1 52.21 -11.58 -39.87
C MET A 1 51.62 -11.43 -38.49
N LEU A 2 50.65 -10.52 -38.31
CA LEU A 2 50.06 -10.18 -37.00
C LEU A 2 48.54 -10.05 -37.16
N LYS A 3 47.87 -11.19 -37.40
CA LYS A 3 46.41 -11.30 -37.47
C LYS A 3 45.99 -12.70 -36.99
N ALA A 4 45.98 -12.93 -35.67
CA ALA A 4 45.39 -14.15 -35.12
C ALA A 4 44.96 -14.09 -33.64
N LEU A 5 45.30 -13.03 -32.88
CA LEU A 5 45.10 -13.05 -31.42
C LEU A 5 43.86 -12.28 -30.90
N CYS A 6 43.13 -11.53 -31.73
CA CYS A 6 41.98 -10.76 -31.26
C CYS A 6 40.64 -11.52 -31.25
N LEU A 7 40.50 -12.64 -31.96
CA LEU A 7 39.21 -13.33 -32.09
C LEU A 7 38.89 -14.23 -30.89
N HIS A 8 39.90 -14.71 -30.17
CA HIS A 8 39.72 -15.63 -29.03
C HIS A 8 39.37 -14.90 -27.72
N ILE A 9 39.84 -13.67 -27.54
CA ILE A 9 39.54 -12.86 -26.33
C ILE A 9 38.08 -12.37 -26.37
N ALA A 10 37.54 -12.06 -27.55
CA ALA A 10 36.14 -11.63 -27.71
C ALA A 10 35.12 -12.73 -27.37
N LEU A 11 35.44 -14.01 -27.61
CA LEU A 11 34.54 -15.14 -27.33
C LEU A 11 34.53 -15.53 -25.84
N ILE A 12 35.64 -15.33 -25.12
CA ILE A 12 35.75 -15.60 -23.68
C ILE A 12 35.02 -14.52 -22.86
N ILE A 13 35.02 -13.26 -23.31
CA ILE A 13 34.27 -12.18 -22.64
C ILE A 13 32.74 -12.36 -22.84
N PHE A 14 32.30 -12.97 -23.94
CA PHE A 14 30.87 -13.21 -24.20
C PHE A 14 30.27 -14.36 -23.38
N THR A 15 31.08 -15.28 -22.87
CA THR A 15 30.61 -16.41 -22.04
C THR A 15 30.63 -16.12 -20.54
N ALA A 16 31.40 -15.13 -20.09
CA ALA A 16 31.47 -14.73 -18.67
C ALA A 16 30.24 -13.97 -18.15
N GLY A 17 29.29 -13.60 -19.02
CA GLY A 17 28.07 -12.86 -18.64
C GLY A 17 26.88 -13.71 -18.18
N TYR A 18 26.94 -15.04 -18.30
CA TYR A 18 25.77 -15.92 -18.07
C TYR A 18 25.59 -16.42 -16.63
N LEU A 19 26.42 -15.95 -15.69
CA LEU A 19 26.36 -16.34 -14.28
C LEU A 19 25.90 -15.23 -13.32
N LEU A 20 25.30 -14.14 -13.84
CA LEU A 20 24.43 -13.32 -13.00
C LEU A 20 23.10 -14.06 -12.88
N GLY A 21 22.90 -14.76 -11.77
CA GLY A 21 21.63 -15.39 -11.44
C GLY A 21 20.50 -14.39 -11.68
N GLN A 22 19.64 -14.70 -12.66
CA GLN A 22 18.55 -13.81 -13.03
C GLN A 22 17.69 -13.56 -11.79
N GLN A 23 17.37 -12.28 -11.53
CA GLN A 23 16.44 -11.90 -10.47
C GLN A 23 15.00 -12.11 -10.95
N PRO A 24 14.05 -12.34 -10.03
CA PRO A 24 12.63 -12.28 -10.35
C PRO A 24 12.28 -10.96 -11.02
N ALA A 25 11.48 -11.03 -12.08
CA ALA A 25 11.06 -9.87 -12.84
C ALA A 25 9.55 -9.86 -13.00
N PHE A 26 8.93 -8.69 -12.94
CA PHE A 26 7.50 -8.57 -13.22
C PHE A 26 7.19 -9.01 -14.67
N LYS A 27 6.07 -9.69 -14.90
CA LYS A 27 5.62 -10.13 -16.23
C LYS A 27 5.46 -8.90 -17.13
N GLY A 28 6.16 -8.89 -18.27
CA GLY A 28 6.23 -7.73 -19.16
C GLY A 28 7.27 -6.67 -18.78
N GLY A 29 8.09 -6.91 -17.75
CA GLY A 29 9.20 -6.07 -17.35
C GLY A 29 8.81 -4.79 -16.60
N GLN A 30 9.78 -3.89 -16.43
CA GLN A 30 9.63 -2.69 -15.60
C GLN A 30 8.51 -1.75 -16.08
N GLN A 31 8.32 -1.62 -17.39
CA GLN A 31 7.26 -0.76 -17.92
C GLN A 31 5.86 -1.29 -17.59
N ALA A 32 5.66 -2.61 -17.69
CA ALA A 32 4.40 -3.25 -17.29
C ALA A 32 4.14 -3.08 -15.79
N PHE A 33 5.19 -3.18 -14.97
CA PHE A 33 5.09 -2.93 -13.53
C PHE A 33 4.69 -1.48 -13.23
N ASN A 34 5.33 -0.50 -13.86
CA ASN A 34 4.98 0.91 -13.68
C ASN A 34 3.54 1.21 -14.11
N ASN A 35 3.07 0.60 -15.21
CA ASN A 35 1.68 0.72 -15.65
C ASN A 35 0.72 0.06 -14.66
N PHE A 36 1.06 -1.12 -14.14
CA PHE A 36 0.31 -1.78 -13.08
C PHE A 36 0.14 -0.85 -11.87
N LEU A 37 1.23 -0.30 -11.35
CA LEU A 37 1.19 0.63 -10.22
C LEU A 37 0.31 1.85 -10.49
N LYS A 38 0.44 2.50 -11.66
CA LYS A 38 -0.40 3.65 -12.04
C LYS A 38 -1.90 3.34 -12.04
N THR A 39 -2.29 2.10 -12.35
CA THR A 39 -3.70 1.68 -12.38
C THR A 39 -4.22 1.13 -11.07
N LYS A 40 -3.31 0.73 -10.16
CA LYS A 40 -3.66 0.06 -8.91
C LYS A 40 -3.52 0.94 -7.69
N ILE A 41 -2.57 1.88 -7.68
CA ILE A 41 -2.40 2.81 -6.56
C ILE A 41 -3.67 3.64 -6.37
N ILE A 42 -4.19 3.61 -5.15
CA ILE A 42 -5.24 4.49 -4.65
C ILE A 42 -4.57 5.36 -3.60
N TYR A 43 -4.49 6.67 -3.85
CA TYR A 43 -3.83 7.58 -2.92
C TYR A 43 -4.63 7.67 -1.61
N PRO A 44 -4.05 7.22 -0.48
CA PRO A 44 -4.76 7.19 0.80
C PRO A 44 -5.18 8.59 1.26
N GLU A 45 -6.29 8.66 1.99
CA GLU A 45 -6.98 9.93 2.25
C GLU A 45 -6.13 10.94 3.02
N TYR A 46 -5.46 10.52 4.10
CA TYR A 46 -4.67 11.43 4.91
C TYR A 46 -3.48 11.97 4.13
N SER A 47 -2.73 11.08 3.47
CA SER A 47 -1.59 11.49 2.64
C SER A 47 -2.00 12.30 1.42
N ARG A 48 -3.18 12.02 0.85
CA ARG A 48 -3.77 12.84 -0.20
C ARG A 48 -4.01 14.24 0.38
N GLN A 49 -4.89 14.43 1.36
CA GLN A 49 -5.21 15.76 1.90
C GLN A 49 -3.97 16.58 2.26
N ASN A 50 -2.96 15.94 2.86
CA ASN A 50 -1.74 16.60 3.34
C ASN A 50 -0.59 16.65 2.32
N CYS A 51 -0.82 16.24 1.06
CA CYS A 51 0.17 16.29 -0.02
C CYS A 51 1.48 15.56 0.30
N ILE A 52 1.39 14.47 1.08
CA ILE A 52 2.57 13.71 1.51
C ILE A 52 3.02 12.83 0.35
N SER A 53 4.21 13.09 -0.18
CA SER A 53 4.86 12.30 -1.23
C SER A 53 5.97 11.43 -0.63
N GLY A 54 6.38 10.38 -1.35
CA GLY A 54 7.46 9.53 -0.86
C GLY A 54 7.74 8.30 -1.72
N THR A 55 8.76 7.54 -1.31
CA THR A 55 9.01 6.19 -1.85
C THR A 55 9.04 5.23 -0.69
N ILE A 56 8.21 4.20 -0.75
CA ILE A 56 8.11 3.17 0.29
C ILE A 56 8.80 1.93 -0.26
N ASN A 57 9.75 1.38 0.49
CA ASN A 57 10.44 0.15 0.13
C ASN A 57 9.70 -1.03 0.76
N VAL A 58 9.14 -1.89 -0.08
CA VAL A 58 8.45 -3.11 0.36
C VAL A 58 9.35 -4.32 0.10
N SER A 59 9.64 -5.05 1.16
CA SER A 59 10.36 -6.32 1.13
C SER A 59 9.36 -7.48 1.08
N PHE A 60 9.57 -8.44 0.19
CA PHE A 60 8.71 -9.61 0.05
C PHE A 60 9.49 -10.78 -0.58
N MET A 61 8.92 -11.98 -0.51
CA MET A 61 9.42 -13.16 -1.23
C MET A 61 8.42 -13.55 -2.31
N VAL A 62 8.89 -14.31 -3.30
CA VAL A 62 8.06 -14.91 -4.34
C VAL A 62 8.34 -16.40 -4.46
N ASP A 63 7.29 -17.19 -4.68
CA ASP A 63 7.45 -18.60 -5.02
C ASP A 63 7.63 -18.83 -6.53
N LYS A 64 7.72 -20.08 -6.95
CA LYS A 64 7.94 -20.46 -8.35
C LYS A 64 6.82 -20.00 -9.29
N ASP A 65 5.60 -19.83 -8.75
CA ASP A 65 4.43 -19.38 -9.51
C ASP A 65 4.32 -17.84 -9.51
N GLY A 66 5.27 -17.16 -8.86
CA GLY A 66 5.33 -15.71 -8.74
C GLY A 66 4.34 -15.16 -7.71
N VAL A 67 3.81 -16.00 -6.83
CA VAL A 67 2.91 -15.59 -5.74
C VAL A 67 3.75 -14.88 -4.68
N VAL A 68 3.26 -13.73 -4.22
CA VAL A 68 3.93 -12.88 -3.22
C VAL A 68 3.67 -13.42 -1.81
N HIS A 69 4.72 -13.53 -1.01
CA HIS A 69 4.71 -13.98 0.38
C HIS A 69 5.48 -13.00 1.27
N ASP A 70 5.13 -12.96 2.57
CA ASP A 70 5.85 -12.22 3.61
C ASP A 70 6.13 -10.74 3.28
N ALA A 71 5.21 -10.08 2.57
CA ALA A 71 5.32 -8.66 2.23
C ALA A 71 5.30 -7.78 3.48
N LYS A 72 6.33 -6.95 3.64
CA LYS A 72 6.56 -6.06 4.78
C LYS A 72 7.17 -4.74 4.31
N VAL A 73 6.80 -3.64 4.96
CA VAL A 73 7.47 -2.36 4.75
C VAL A 73 8.84 -2.44 5.39
N GLN A 74 9.88 -2.27 4.58
CA GLN A 74 11.26 -2.20 5.04
C GLN A 74 11.63 -0.77 5.44
N ASP A 75 11.16 0.21 4.68
CA ASP A 75 11.41 1.63 4.90
C ASP A 75 10.22 2.44 4.39
N GLY A 76 9.68 3.29 5.26
CA GLY A 76 8.47 4.07 5.02
C GLY A 76 8.18 5.04 6.17
N PRO A 77 7.35 6.06 5.94
CA PRO A 77 6.97 7.05 6.94
C PRO A 77 6.17 6.48 8.14
N GLY A 78 5.62 5.27 8.08
CA GLY A 78 4.76 4.70 9.12
C GLY A 78 3.38 5.35 9.15
N ILE A 79 2.83 5.64 7.97
CA ILE A 79 1.50 6.23 7.77
C ILE A 79 0.76 5.48 6.67
N ASP A 80 -0.45 5.90 6.33
CA ASP A 80 -1.34 5.28 5.34
C ASP A 80 -0.72 4.95 3.95
N LEU A 81 0.34 5.64 3.50
CA LEU A 81 1.10 5.24 2.30
C LEU A 81 1.78 3.86 2.40
N ASP A 82 2.19 3.47 3.61
CA ASP A 82 2.87 2.20 3.86
C ASP A 82 1.90 1.04 3.63
N ASP A 83 0.66 1.18 4.11
CA ASP A 83 -0.42 0.20 3.90
C ASP A 83 -0.78 0.08 2.42
N GLU A 84 -0.81 1.20 1.70
CA GLU A 84 -1.06 1.21 0.27
C GLU A 84 0.06 0.56 -0.53
N ALA A 85 1.32 0.83 -0.18
CA ALA A 85 2.49 0.19 -0.79
C ALA A 85 2.45 -1.33 -0.60
N LEU A 86 2.10 -1.79 0.61
CA LEU A 86 1.88 -3.21 0.90
C LEU A 86 0.76 -3.81 0.05
N ARG A 87 -0.38 -3.11 -0.03
CA ARG A 87 -1.55 -3.56 -0.77
C ARG A 87 -1.23 -3.75 -2.25
N VAL A 88 -0.62 -2.76 -2.90
CA VAL A 88 -0.30 -2.87 -4.33
C VAL A 88 0.73 -3.96 -4.61
N ILE A 89 1.70 -4.19 -3.71
CA ILE A 89 2.63 -5.31 -3.84
C ILE A 89 1.92 -6.65 -3.70
N LYS A 90 1.00 -6.81 -2.74
CA LYS A 90 0.17 -8.04 -2.64
C LYS A 90 -0.64 -8.28 -3.92
N LEU A 91 -1.16 -7.23 -4.56
CA LEU A 91 -1.87 -7.36 -5.84
C LEU A 91 -0.99 -7.81 -7.01
N THR A 92 0.33 -7.74 -6.89
CA THR A 92 1.27 -8.29 -7.89
C THR A 92 1.41 -9.81 -7.81
N SER A 93 0.75 -10.46 -6.84
CA SER A 93 0.84 -11.91 -6.67
C SER A 93 0.46 -12.67 -7.95
N GLY A 94 1.31 -13.61 -8.34
CA GLY A 94 1.21 -14.36 -9.60
C GLY A 94 1.69 -13.58 -10.83
N GLN A 95 2.24 -12.38 -10.67
CA GLN A 95 2.75 -11.53 -11.78
C GLN A 95 4.28 -11.49 -11.87
N TRP A 96 4.99 -12.33 -11.11
CA TRP A 96 6.45 -12.41 -11.16
C TRP A 96 6.90 -13.62 -11.97
N VAL A 97 7.95 -13.44 -12.78
CA VAL A 97 8.68 -14.51 -13.47
C VAL A 97 9.91 -14.80 -12.63
N VAL A 98 9.97 -16.01 -12.06
CA VAL A 98 11.05 -16.44 -11.19
C VAL A 98 12.00 -17.37 -11.96
N PRO A 99 13.28 -17.00 -12.13
CA PRO A 99 14.23 -17.81 -12.88
C PRO A 99 14.55 -19.14 -12.21
N ALA A 100 14.88 -20.14 -13.02
CA ALA A 100 15.32 -21.43 -12.53
C ALA A 100 16.58 -21.26 -11.66
N GLY A 101 16.58 -21.86 -10.47
CA GLY A 101 17.69 -21.77 -9.52
C GLY A 101 17.69 -20.53 -8.62
N TYR A 102 16.71 -19.63 -8.73
CA TYR A 102 16.56 -18.53 -7.77
C TYR A 102 16.28 -19.06 -6.35
N ASN A 103 16.95 -18.51 -5.35
CA ASN A 103 16.71 -18.85 -3.96
C ASN A 103 15.43 -18.17 -3.46
N LEU A 104 14.35 -18.95 -3.33
CA LEU A 104 13.03 -18.47 -2.92
C LEU A 104 12.96 -17.90 -1.49
N LYS A 105 14.04 -18.05 -0.70
CA LYS A 105 14.17 -17.44 0.64
C LYS A 105 14.81 -16.05 0.62
N THR A 106 15.16 -15.55 -0.56
CA THR A 106 15.73 -14.22 -0.72
C THR A 106 14.62 -13.20 -0.81
N ASN A 107 14.73 -12.13 -0.03
CA ASN A 107 13.81 -11.00 -0.12
C ASN A 107 14.10 -10.17 -1.40
N ILE A 108 13.05 -9.84 -2.11
CA ILE A 108 12.99 -8.79 -3.13
C ILE A 108 12.59 -7.51 -2.42
N VAL A 109 13.26 -6.40 -2.75
CA VAL A 109 12.88 -5.07 -2.28
C VAL A 109 12.42 -4.25 -3.46
N GLN A 110 11.17 -3.84 -3.45
CA GLN A 110 10.59 -3.02 -4.51
C GLN A 110 10.23 -1.63 -3.99
N PRO A 111 10.82 -0.56 -4.55
CA PRO A 111 10.40 0.80 -4.26
C PRO A 111 9.06 1.11 -4.93
N ILE A 112 8.13 1.67 -4.15
CA ILE A 112 6.82 2.16 -4.60
C ILE A 112 6.78 3.66 -4.40
N ARG A 113 6.71 4.41 -5.50
CA ARG A 113 6.72 5.87 -5.50
C ARG A 113 5.30 6.42 -5.49
N PHE A 114 5.08 7.40 -4.61
CA PHE A 114 3.84 8.17 -4.51
C PHE A 114 4.13 9.63 -4.83
N ASP A 115 3.48 10.10 -5.89
CA ASP A 115 3.50 11.49 -6.33
C ASP A 115 2.07 12.03 -6.23
N PRO A 116 1.81 13.03 -5.37
CA PRO A 116 0.48 13.60 -5.24
C PRO A 116 0.13 14.44 -6.47
N ASP A 117 -1.17 14.71 -6.65
CA ASP A 117 -1.65 15.55 -7.75
C ASP A 117 -1.00 16.95 -7.72
N PRO A 118 -0.18 17.31 -8.73
CA PRO A 118 0.53 18.58 -8.75
C PRO A 118 -0.41 19.78 -8.91
N ALA A 119 -1.61 19.60 -9.47
CA ALA A 119 -2.59 20.68 -9.60
C ALA A 119 -3.13 21.13 -8.23
N ARG A 120 -3.10 20.25 -7.23
CA ARG A 120 -3.54 20.52 -5.86
C ARG A 120 -2.40 20.85 -4.92
N CYS A 121 -1.28 20.12 -5.02
CA CYS A 121 -0.25 20.10 -3.97
C CYS A 121 0.88 21.11 -4.12
N GLY A 122 1.00 21.79 -5.26
CA GLY A 122 2.13 22.69 -5.49
C GLY A 122 3.49 22.00 -5.32
N PRO A 123 4.57 22.76 -5.09
CA PRO A 123 5.89 22.19 -4.85
C PRO A 123 5.96 21.44 -3.52
N ALA A 124 6.66 20.30 -3.52
CA ALA A 124 6.85 19.49 -2.31
C ALA A 124 7.58 20.29 -1.21
N SER A 125 7.01 20.30 -0.01
CA SER A 125 7.58 20.93 1.19
C SER A 125 7.91 19.87 2.24
N ILE A 126 9.20 19.58 2.43
CA ILE A 126 9.66 18.55 3.37
C ILE A 126 9.18 18.85 4.79
N ARG A 127 9.22 20.12 5.20
CA ARG A 127 8.78 20.55 6.54
C ARG A 127 7.29 20.28 6.76
N ASP A 128 6.46 20.60 5.78
CA ASP A 128 5.01 20.42 5.91
C ASP A 128 4.65 18.94 5.92
N MET A 129 5.32 18.13 5.07
CA MET A 129 5.18 16.66 5.11
C MET A 129 5.61 16.07 6.46
N GLN A 130 6.74 16.50 7.02
CA GLN A 130 7.20 16.04 8.34
C GLN A 130 6.21 16.41 9.45
N SER A 131 5.65 17.62 9.40
CA SER A 131 4.62 18.06 10.35
C SER A 131 3.35 17.23 10.23
N ALA A 132 2.90 16.92 9.00
CA ALA A 132 1.75 16.06 8.77
C ALA A 132 2.01 14.63 9.26
N ILE A 133 3.15 14.03 8.93
CA ILE A 133 3.53 12.69 9.42
C ILE A 133 3.55 12.64 10.95
N ALA A 134 4.09 13.67 11.62
CA ALA A 134 4.08 13.74 13.07
C ALA A 134 2.65 13.85 13.64
N SER A 135 1.79 14.62 12.98
CA SER A 135 0.39 14.79 13.37
C SER A 135 -0.40 13.49 13.23
N TYR A 136 -0.20 12.76 12.12
CA TYR A 136 -0.80 11.43 11.92
C TYR A 136 -0.46 10.50 13.08
N LYS A 137 0.82 10.40 13.42
CA LYS A 137 1.30 9.52 14.51
C LYS A 137 0.74 9.93 15.87
N ALA A 138 0.65 11.23 16.14
CA ALA A 138 0.06 11.74 17.37
C ALA A 138 -1.44 11.45 17.48
N GLN A 139 -2.14 11.31 16.35
CA GLN A 139 -3.57 11.07 16.28
C GLN A 139 -3.95 9.58 16.35
N GLN A 140 -3.02 8.64 16.14
CA GLN A 140 -3.32 7.20 16.11
C GLN A 140 -3.99 6.68 17.38
N GLU A 141 -3.55 7.12 18.57
CA GLU A 141 -4.19 6.69 19.83
C GLU A 141 -5.63 7.20 19.97
N LEU A 142 -5.92 8.37 19.42
CA LEU A 142 -7.28 8.92 19.39
C LEU A 142 -8.14 8.14 18.39
N GLU A 143 -7.60 7.84 17.20
CA GLU A 143 -8.26 6.98 16.21
C GLU A 143 -8.56 5.60 16.81
N ASN A 144 -7.59 4.99 17.49
CA ASN A 144 -7.76 3.71 18.19
C ASN A 144 -8.86 3.79 19.25
N ALA A 145 -8.94 4.88 20.01
CA ALA A 145 -10.02 5.07 20.99
C ALA A 145 -11.41 5.12 20.31
N VAL A 146 -11.53 5.86 19.20
CA VAL A 146 -12.77 5.96 18.41
C VAL A 146 -13.15 4.59 17.82
N THR A 147 -12.21 3.96 17.11
CA THR A 147 -12.44 2.69 16.42
C THR A 147 -12.80 1.55 17.37
N ASN A 148 -12.10 1.46 18.51
CA ASN A 148 -12.41 0.47 19.55
C ASN A 148 -13.77 0.72 20.20
N TYR A 149 -14.15 1.98 20.44
CA TYR A 149 -15.45 2.30 21.02
C TYR A 149 -16.59 1.80 20.12
N TYR A 150 -16.62 2.22 18.85
CA TYR A 150 -17.71 1.84 17.96
C TYR A 150 -17.69 0.35 17.61
N SER A 151 -16.51 -0.25 17.41
CA SER A 151 -16.39 -1.71 17.24
C SER A 151 -17.06 -2.48 18.39
N ASN A 152 -16.88 -2.02 19.65
CA ASN A 152 -17.58 -2.58 20.80
C ASN A 152 -19.05 -2.20 20.86
N LYS A 153 -19.42 -0.99 20.40
CA LYS A 153 -20.81 -0.54 20.35
C LYS A 153 -21.66 -1.44 19.45
N TYR A 154 -21.17 -1.78 18.26
CA TYR A 154 -21.87 -2.73 17.36
C TYR A 154 -21.96 -4.14 17.92
N LYS A 155 -21.11 -4.50 18.88
CA LYS A 155 -21.17 -5.79 19.60
C LYS A 155 -22.05 -5.74 20.87
N GLY A 156 -22.65 -4.59 21.19
CA GLY A 156 -23.40 -4.37 22.43
C GLY A 156 -22.53 -4.35 23.69
N LYS A 157 -21.23 -4.06 23.56
CA LYS A 157 -20.23 -4.12 24.64
C LYS A 157 -19.64 -2.76 25.03
N ALA A 158 -20.04 -1.68 24.37
CA ALA A 158 -19.50 -0.35 24.69
C ALA A 158 -20.15 0.26 25.94
N ASP A 159 -19.36 1.01 26.69
CA ASP A 159 -19.83 1.89 27.76
C ASP A 159 -20.42 3.17 27.15
N THR A 160 -21.76 3.21 27.05
CA THR A 160 -22.48 4.30 26.40
C THR A 160 -22.28 5.67 27.07
N THR A 161 -21.79 5.72 28.31
CA THR A 161 -21.49 6.99 28.99
C THR A 161 -20.33 7.75 28.34
N LYS A 162 -19.47 7.04 27.59
CA LYS A 162 -18.32 7.61 26.87
C LYS A 162 -18.68 8.19 25.51
N GLU A 163 -19.91 8.00 25.03
CA GLU A 163 -20.28 8.32 23.65
C GLU A 163 -20.02 9.79 23.27
N ALA A 164 -20.41 10.73 24.14
CA ALA A 164 -20.22 12.15 23.88
C ALA A 164 -18.73 12.53 23.74
N ILE A 165 -17.85 11.88 24.51
CA ILE A 165 -16.40 12.07 24.42
C ILE A 165 -15.90 11.55 23.07
N ILE A 166 -16.33 10.35 22.68
CA ILE A 166 -15.92 9.72 21.41
C ILE A 166 -16.40 10.53 20.19
N ILE A 167 -17.61 11.09 20.23
CA ILE A 167 -18.12 11.98 19.17
C ILE A 167 -17.23 13.23 19.03
N ASN A 168 -16.78 13.81 20.16
CA ASN A 168 -15.87 14.94 20.12
C ASN A 168 -14.48 14.55 19.56
N LEU A 169 -13.95 13.39 19.94
CA LEU A 169 -12.70 12.86 19.38
C LEU A 169 -12.81 12.63 17.86
N LYS A 170 -13.90 11.99 17.41
CA LYS A 170 -14.21 11.81 15.99
C LYS A 170 -14.18 13.14 15.23
N LYS A 171 -14.78 14.19 15.81
CA LYS A 171 -14.76 15.55 15.23
C LYS A 171 -13.34 16.16 15.21
N GLN A 172 -12.56 15.99 16.28
CA GLN A 172 -11.17 16.46 16.34
C GLN A 172 -10.26 15.79 15.30
N LEU A 173 -10.55 14.53 14.97
CA LEU A 173 -9.84 13.76 13.93
C LEU A 173 -10.29 14.09 12.51
N GLY A 174 -11.33 14.91 12.33
CA GLY A 174 -11.84 15.26 11.00
C GLY A 174 -12.59 14.12 10.32
N TYR A 175 -13.12 13.14 11.06
CA TYR A 175 -13.96 12.07 10.51
C TYR A 175 -15.40 12.54 10.28
N ASP A 176 -15.55 13.56 9.45
CA ASP A 176 -16.83 14.06 8.98
C ASP A 176 -17.36 13.26 7.78
N ASP A 177 -18.49 13.71 7.24
CA ASP A 177 -19.15 13.01 6.14
C ASP A 177 -18.34 13.03 4.84
N ASP A 178 -17.53 14.06 4.60
CA ASP A 178 -16.69 14.17 3.41
C ASP A 178 -15.56 13.15 3.47
N PHE A 179 -14.87 13.07 4.61
CA PHE A 179 -13.87 12.02 4.84
C PHE A 179 -14.47 10.62 4.68
N ILE A 180 -15.67 10.37 5.26
CA ILE A 180 -16.33 9.08 5.13
C ILE A 180 -16.66 8.75 3.67
N ASN A 181 -17.14 9.72 2.89
CA ASN A 181 -17.48 9.52 1.49
C ASN A 181 -16.21 9.25 0.65
N ASP A 182 -15.10 9.91 0.95
CA ASP A 182 -13.81 9.68 0.28
C ASP A 182 -13.28 8.26 0.57
N VAL A 183 -13.31 7.82 1.83
CA VAL A 183 -12.93 6.44 2.19
C VAL A 183 -13.89 5.43 1.53
N LEU A 184 -15.18 5.72 1.45
CA LEU A 184 -16.16 4.85 0.79
C LEU A 184 -15.87 4.71 -0.71
N SER A 185 -15.46 5.80 -1.36
CA SER A 185 -15.01 5.82 -2.75
C SER A 185 -13.75 4.96 -2.95
N GLN A 186 -12.74 5.13 -2.08
CA GLN A 186 -11.51 4.33 -2.10
C GLN A 186 -11.79 2.83 -1.93
N ALA A 187 -12.66 2.47 -0.98
CA ALA A 187 -13.10 1.09 -0.79
C ALA A 187 -13.77 0.52 -2.04
N GLY A 188 -14.60 1.33 -2.72
CA GLY A 188 -15.22 0.98 -4.00
C GLY A 188 -14.20 0.72 -5.11
N GLU A 189 -13.16 1.54 -5.21
CA GLU A 189 -12.06 1.34 -6.17
C GLU A 189 -11.24 0.09 -5.85
N LYS A 190 -10.90 -0.18 -4.58
CA LYS A 190 -10.26 -1.44 -4.16
C LYS A 190 -11.11 -2.64 -4.59
N PHE A 191 -12.41 -2.60 -4.34
CA PHE A 191 -13.33 -3.67 -4.74
C PHE A 191 -13.35 -3.88 -6.26
N LYS A 192 -13.41 -2.80 -7.07
CA LYS A 192 -13.33 -2.88 -8.54
C LYS A 192 -12.00 -3.46 -9.03
N GLN A 193 -10.92 -3.22 -8.31
CA GLN A 193 -9.59 -3.79 -8.61
C GLN A 193 -9.49 -5.29 -8.28
N GLY A 194 -10.52 -5.90 -7.66
CA GLY A 194 -10.53 -7.28 -7.19
C GLY A 194 -10.03 -7.44 -5.75
N ASP A 195 -9.68 -6.33 -5.09
CA ASP A 195 -9.17 -6.28 -3.72
C ASP A 195 -10.32 -6.25 -2.70
N LYS A 196 -10.96 -7.41 -2.52
CA LYS A 196 -12.09 -7.55 -1.59
C LYS A 196 -11.68 -7.35 -0.14
N GLU A 197 -10.49 -7.83 0.24
CA GLU A 197 -9.97 -7.70 1.60
C GLU A 197 -9.72 -6.23 1.94
N GLY A 198 -9.03 -5.48 1.07
CA GLY A 198 -8.78 -4.05 1.24
C GLY A 198 -10.08 -3.23 1.24
N ALA A 199 -11.06 -3.56 0.39
CA ALA A 199 -12.36 -2.92 0.42
C ALA A 199 -13.11 -3.17 1.74
N CYS A 200 -13.08 -4.41 2.23
CA CYS A 200 -13.69 -4.77 3.50
C CYS A 200 -12.99 -4.10 4.69
N HIS A 201 -11.67 -3.95 4.64
CA HIS A 201 -10.92 -3.21 5.65
C HIS A 201 -11.45 -1.77 5.76
N ASP A 202 -11.54 -1.04 4.65
CA ASP A 202 -11.98 0.35 4.61
C ASP A 202 -13.46 0.51 5.02
N TRP A 203 -14.35 -0.37 4.55
CA TRP A 203 -15.75 -0.35 4.97
C TRP A 203 -15.91 -0.60 6.47
N ASN A 204 -15.15 -1.55 7.02
CA ASN A 204 -15.15 -1.81 8.45
C ASN A 204 -14.57 -0.62 9.24
N PHE A 205 -13.57 0.08 8.70
CA PHE A 205 -13.05 1.31 9.28
C PHE A 205 -14.15 2.39 9.34
N ILE A 206 -14.88 2.64 8.24
CA ILE A 206 -16.04 3.57 8.21
C ILE A 206 -17.06 3.23 9.30
N ARG A 207 -17.39 1.94 9.43
CA ARG A 207 -18.26 1.46 10.51
C ARG A 207 -17.68 1.76 11.87
N ASN A 208 -16.40 1.43 12.09
CA ASN A 208 -15.71 1.62 13.35
C ASN A 208 -15.43 3.09 13.70
N ILE A 209 -15.56 4.05 12.79
CA ILE A 209 -15.61 5.48 13.14
C ILE A 209 -17.05 5.98 13.38
N GLY A 210 -18.01 5.06 13.51
CA GLY A 210 -19.38 5.35 13.89
C GLY A 210 -20.28 5.82 12.76
N SER A 211 -20.02 5.40 11.52
CA SER A 211 -20.90 5.64 10.38
C SER A 211 -21.52 4.34 9.88
N ASP A 212 -22.80 4.37 9.54
CA ASP A 212 -23.56 3.24 8.98
C ASP A 212 -23.50 3.19 7.44
N LYS A 213 -22.90 4.19 6.77
CA LYS A 213 -22.85 4.31 5.31
C LYS A 213 -22.26 3.07 4.60
N ALA A 214 -21.41 2.32 5.29
CA ALA A 214 -20.76 1.12 4.75
C ALA A 214 -21.50 -0.19 5.10
N ASP A 215 -22.53 -0.18 5.95
CA ASP A 215 -23.13 -1.40 6.53
C ASP A 215 -23.68 -2.36 5.47
N ASN A 216 -24.32 -1.82 4.43
CA ASN A 216 -24.85 -2.61 3.33
C ASN A 216 -23.73 -3.32 2.53
N PHE A 217 -22.58 -2.66 2.34
CA PHE A 217 -21.43 -3.27 1.68
C PHE A 217 -20.81 -4.36 2.54
N ILE A 218 -20.63 -4.11 3.83
CA ILE A 218 -20.09 -5.09 4.80
C ILE A 218 -20.95 -6.35 4.81
N LYS A 219 -22.26 -6.19 4.97
CA LYS A 219 -23.21 -7.31 5.01
C LYS A 219 -23.16 -8.15 3.73
N LYS A 220 -22.98 -7.51 2.58
CA LYS A 220 -23.03 -8.16 1.27
C LYS A 220 -21.71 -8.82 0.88
N TYR A 221 -20.57 -8.25 1.26
CA TYR A 221 -19.27 -8.61 0.68
C TYR A 221 -18.20 -9.04 1.69
N CYS A 222 -18.39 -8.82 2.99
CA CYS A 222 -17.35 -9.04 4.01
C CYS A 222 -17.68 -10.14 5.02
N ALA A 223 -18.87 -10.73 4.96
CA ALA A 223 -19.27 -11.83 5.82
C ALA A 223 -18.81 -13.17 5.21
N HIS A 224 -17.53 -13.48 5.36
CA HIS A 224 -16.93 -14.77 5.02
C HIS A 224 -16.06 -15.24 6.18
#